data_AF-A0A6I1MTB1-F1
#
_entry.id   AF-A0A6I1MTB1-F1
#
_cell.length_a   1.000
_cell.length_b   1.000
_cell.length_c   1.000
_cell.angle_alpha   90.00
_cell.angle_beta   90.00
_cell.angle_gamma   90.00
#
_symmetry.space_group_name_H-M   'P 1'
#
loop_
_entity.id
_entity.type
_entity.pdbx_description
1 polymer ?
#
loop_
_entity_poly.entity_id
_entity_poly.type
_entity_poly.pdbx_seq_one_letter_code
_entity_poly.pdbx_strand_id
1 'polypeptide(L)'
;MRGLDIRVSLAQARILSLLDGAAGAVQARAAGLAAQAQGRIDAAAGIAAVPLLFADEAFLVEQWHHGHDRYLCLDTYAWRARCTASARDANTCCGLSYDLFMRRFSAAVDETLTGMSSALHAQAIDIAREYGYEPQSVREEARHWHEESGYCAHGIERGYCPAGCGSGPDD
;
A
#
# COMPACT_ATOMS: atom_id res chain seq x y z
N MET A 1 5.09 -18.74 -24.50
CA MET A 1 6.36 -18.87 -23.75
C MET A 1 6.44 -17.69 -22.80
N ARG A 2 6.64 -17.91 -21.50
CA ARG A 2 6.60 -16.83 -20.48
C ARG A 2 7.66 -15.78 -20.78
N GLY A 3 7.26 -14.51 -20.85
CA GLY A 3 8.15 -13.37 -21.09
C GLY A 3 8.57 -13.12 -22.55
N LEU A 4 7.96 -13.80 -23.54
CA LEU A 4 8.35 -13.62 -24.95
C LEU A 4 8.03 -12.22 -25.47
N ASP A 5 6.82 -11.76 -25.21
CA ASP A 5 6.33 -10.42 -25.53
C ASP A 5 7.20 -9.33 -24.90
N ILE A 6 7.61 -9.51 -23.65
CA ILE A 6 8.46 -8.58 -22.91
C ILE A 6 9.88 -8.55 -23.50
N ARG A 7 10.45 -9.72 -23.83
CA ARG A 7 11.77 -9.85 -24.46
C ARG A 7 11.80 -9.18 -25.84
N VAL A 8 10.76 -9.40 -26.64
CA VAL A 8 10.58 -8.76 -27.96
C VAL A 8 10.46 -7.24 -27.80
N SER A 9 9.69 -6.77 -26.81
CA SER A 9 9.50 -5.34 -26.55
C SER A 9 10.82 -4.64 -26.20
N LEU A 10 11.68 -5.28 -25.39
CA LEU A 10 13.01 -4.73 -25.10
C LEU A 10 13.92 -4.72 -26.34
N ALA A 11 13.89 -5.77 -27.16
CA ALA A 11 14.67 -5.81 -28.40
C ALA A 11 14.25 -4.66 -29.35
N GLN A 12 12.95 -4.43 -29.50
CA GLN A 12 12.42 -3.30 -30.26
C GLN A 12 12.85 -1.96 -29.67
N ALA A 13 12.80 -1.81 -28.35
CA ALA A 13 13.25 -0.59 -27.68
C ALA A 13 14.73 -0.28 -27.99
N ARG A 14 15.59 -1.30 -27.99
CA ARG A 14 17.03 -1.15 -28.31
C ARG A 14 17.27 -0.76 -29.76
N ILE A 15 16.50 -1.34 -30.70
CA ILE A 15 16.56 -0.93 -32.11
C ILE A 15 16.10 0.52 -32.25
N LEU A 16 15.01 0.90 -31.58
CA LEU A 16 14.48 2.26 -31.59
C LEU A 16 15.49 3.25 -31.02
N SER A 17 16.24 2.89 -29.97
CA SER A 17 17.29 3.75 -29.39
C SER A 17 18.39 4.13 -30.38
N LEU A 18 18.59 3.37 -31.47
CA LEU A 18 19.54 3.71 -32.53
C LEU A 18 19.03 4.85 -33.44
N LEU A 19 17.70 5.02 -33.51
CA LEU A 19 17.04 6.03 -34.33
C LEU A 19 16.64 7.25 -33.49
N ASP A 20 16.10 7.00 -32.30
CA ASP A 20 15.65 7.98 -31.33
C ASP A 20 15.92 7.44 -29.92
N GLY A 21 16.99 7.94 -29.30
CA GLY A 21 17.40 7.53 -27.96
C GLY A 21 16.37 7.81 -26.88
N ALA A 22 15.58 8.88 -27.00
CA ALA A 22 14.57 9.24 -26.01
C ALA A 22 13.37 8.27 -26.11
N ALA A 23 12.87 8.04 -27.33
CA ALA A 23 11.78 7.10 -27.55
C ALA A 23 12.18 5.66 -27.17
N GLY A 24 13.39 5.24 -27.53
CA GLY A 24 13.94 3.93 -27.14
C GLY A 24 14.07 3.76 -25.63
N ALA A 25 14.50 4.80 -24.90
CA ALA A 25 14.57 4.76 -23.44
C ALA A 25 13.18 4.63 -22.78
N VAL A 26 12.17 5.33 -23.29
CA VAL A 26 10.78 5.19 -22.81
C VAL A 26 10.26 3.77 -23.01
N GLN A 27 10.50 3.19 -24.19
CA GLN A 27 10.06 1.82 -24.48
C GLN A 27 10.82 0.76 -23.67
N ALA A 28 12.12 0.97 -23.42
CA ALA A 28 12.91 0.09 -22.56
C ALA A 28 12.39 0.13 -21.11
N ARG A 29 12.03 1.32 -20.60
CA ARG A 29 11.39 1.47 -19.29
C ARG A 29 10.05 0.72 -19.24
N ALA A 30 9.24 0.80 -20.29
CA ALA A 30 7.98 0.06 -20.36
C ALA A 30 8.20 -1.46 -20.31
N ALA A 31 9.19 -1.99 -21.04
CA ALA A 31 9.56 -3.40 -20.96
C ALA A 31 10.03 -3.82 -19.55
N GLY A 32 10.79 -2.95 -18.86
CA GLY A 32 11.19 -3.17 -17.47
C GLY A 32 9.98 -3.25 -16.51
N LEU A 33 9.03 -2.32 -16.64
CA LEU A 33 7.79 -2.35 -15.83
C LEU A 33 6.97 -3.61 -16.10
N ALA A 34 6.93 -4.09 -17.34
CA ALA A 34 6.28 -5.34 -17.69
C ALA A 34 7.01 -6.56 -17.09
N ALA A 35 8.35 -6.56 -17.08
CA ALA A 35 9.13 -7.60 -16.41
C ALA A 35 8.87 -7.62 -14.89
N GLN A 36 8.79 -6.46 -14.24
CA GLN A 36 8.38 -6.37 -12.83
C GLN A 36 6.96 -6.93 -12.62
N ALA A 37 6.02 -6.62 -13.51
CA ALA A 37 4.65 -7.15 -13.42
C ALA A 37 4.64 -8.67 -13.54
N GLN A 38 5.43 -9.24 -14.47
CA GLN A 38 5.61 -10.69 -14.58
C GLN A 38 6.21 -11.28 -13.30
N GLY A 39 7.21 -10.63 -12.70
CA GLY A 39 7.79 -11.03 -11.42
C GLY A 39 6.76 -11.10 -10.28
N ARG A 40 5.87 -10.11 -10.18
CA ARG A 40 4.76 -10.12 -9.21
C ARG A 40 3.78 -11.26 -9.46
N ILE A 41 3.42 -11.50 -10.72
CA ILE A 41 2.52 -12.61 -11.10
C ILE A 41 3.15 -13.95 -10.76
N ASP A 42 4.44 -14.12 -11.06
CA ASP A 42 5.19 -15.34 -10.76
C ASP A 42 5.29 -15.58 -9.25
N ALA A 43 5.59 -14.53 -8.46
CA ALA A 43 5.60 -14.60 -7.01
C ALA A 43 4.23 -15.00 -6.43
N ALA A 44 3.14 -14.41 -6.95
CA ALA A 44 1.77 -14.77 -6.57
C ALA A 44 1.44 -16.24 -6.90
N ALA A 45 2.03 -16.77 -7.97
CA ALA A 45 1.90 -18.17 -8.36
C ALA A 45 2.89 -19.12 -7.67
N GLY A 46 3.74 -18.62 -6.76
CA GLY A 46 4.78 -19.42 -6.08
C GLY A 46 5.95 -19.83 -6.97
N ILE A 47 6.14 -19.19 -8.12
CA ILE A 47 7.21 -19.49 -9.06
C ILE A 47 8.44 -18.63 -8.71
N ALA A 48 9.51 -19.28 -8.29
CA ALA A 48 10.78 -18.63 -7.95
C ALA A 48 11.78 -18.55 -9.11
N ALA A 49 11.57 -19.33 -10.18
CA ALA A 49 12.48 -19.35 -11.31
C ALA A 49 12.20 -18.20 -12.29
N VAL A 50 13.25 -17.51 -12.71
CA VAL A 50 13.21 -16.48 -13.76
C VAL A 50 12.71 -17.09 -15.09
N PRO A 51 11.91 -16.39 -15.90
CA PRO A 51 11.54 -16.83 -17.25
C PRO A 51 12.78 -17.13 -18.10
N LEU A 52 12.79 -18.25 -18.82
CA LEU A 52 13.92 -18.65 -19.68
C LEU A 52 14.33 -17.55 -20.66
N LEU A 53 13.37 -16.80 -21.19
CA LEU A 53 13.61 -15.70 -22.12
C LEU A 53 14.22 -14.44 -21.51
N PHE A 54 14.31 -14.37 -20.18
CA PHE A 54 15.00 -13.30 -19.48
C PHE A 54 16.41 -13.72 -19.07
N ALA A 55 16.71 -15.02 -19.03
CA ALA A 55 17.90 -15.56 -18.38
C ALA A 55 19.23 -14.99 -18.90
N ASP A 56 19.29 -14.63 -20.18
CA ASP A 56 20.46 -14.05 -20.84
C ASP A 56 20.45 -12.51 -20.87
N GLU A 57 19.46 -11.87 -20.23
CA GLU A 57 19.23 -10.44 -20.28
C GLU A 57 19.18 -9.82 -18.89
N ALA A 58 20.33 -9.36 -18.41
CA ALA A 58 20.50 -8.80 -17.07
C ALA A 58 19.45 -7.75 -16.70
N PHE A 59 19.09 -6.87 -17.64
CA PHE A 59 18.04 -5.87 -17.41
C PHE A 59 16.69 -6.52 -17.08
N LEU A 60 16.26 -7.54 -17.84
CA LEU A 60 14.98 -8.20 -17.57
C LEU A 60 15.01 -9.06 -16.32
N VAL A 61 16.15 -9.70 -16.02
CA VAL A 61 16.37 -10.46 -14.78
C VAL A 61 16.20 -9.54 -13.57
N GLU A 62 16.91 -8.41 -13.57
CA GLU A 62 16.87 -7.44 -12.47
C GLU A 62 15.44 -6.88 -12.27
N GLN A 63 14.78 -6.47 -13.36
CA GLN A 63 13.43 -5.94 -13.28
C GLN A 63 12.42 -7.01 -12.83
N TRP A 64 12.59 -8.26 -13.25
CA TRP A 64 11.76 -9.36 -12.77
C TRP A 64 11.95 -9.58 -11.25
N HIS A 65 13.20 -9.64 -10.76
CA HIS A 65 13.49 -9.77 -9.32
C HIS A 65 12.92 -8.61 -8.54
N HIS A 66 13.07 -7.38 -9.02
CA HIS A 66 12.48 -6.21 -8.37
C HIS A 66 10.97 -6.35 -8.21
N GLY A 67 10.27 -6.87 -9.21
CA GLY A 67 8.83 -7.17 -9.10
C GLY A 67 8.53 -8.28 -8.11
N HIS A 68 9.29 -9.39 -8.19
CA HIS A 68 9.12 -10.59 -7.37
C HIS A 68 9.36 -10.29 -5.89
N ASP A 69 10.49 -9.67 -5.56
CA ASP A 69 10.88 -9.30 -4.20
C ASP A 69 9.88 -8.31 -3.59
N ARG A 70 9.40 -7.32 -4.36
CA ARG A 70 8.36 -6.39 -3.88
C ARG A 70 7.04 -7.06 -3.54
N TYR A 71 6.77 -8.25 -4.07
CA TYR A 71 5.56 -9.01 -3.74
C TYR A 71 5.72 -9.82 -2.45
N LEU A 72 6.93 -10.26 -2.14
CA LEU A 72 7.21 -11.22 -1.05
C LEU A 72 7.91 -10.60 0.16
N CYS A 73 8.62 -9.49 -0.02
CA CYS A 73 9.43 -8.87 1.02
C CYS A 73 8.92 -7.46 1.32
N LEU A 74 8.52 -7.25 2.57
CA LEU A 74 8.20 -5.92 3.07
C LEU A 74 9.51 -5.15 3.32
N ASP A 75 9.64 -3.99 2.70
CA ASP A 75 10.62 -2.99 3.14
C ASP A 75 10.12 -2.40 4.48
N THR A 76 10.60 -3.01 5.57
CA THR A 76 10.16 -2.65 6.92
C THR A 76 10.57 -1.25 7.32
N TYR A 77 11.69 -0.73 6.81
CA TYR A 77 12.13 0.64 7.07
C TYR A 77 11.21 1.65 6.40
N ALA A 78 10.94 1.46 5.10
CA ALA A 78 10.01 2.32 4.37
C ALA A 78 8.59 2.23 4.95
N TRP A 79 8.16 1.04 5.37
CA TRP A 79 6.84 0.86 5.98
C TRP A 79 6.73 1.61 7.32
N ARG A 80 7.71 1.48 8.21
CA ARG A 80 7.75 2.22 9.49
C ARG A 80 7.77 3.74 9.28
N ALA A 81 8.53 4.22 8.29
CA ALA A 81 8.54 5.64 7.94
C ALA A 81 7.15 6.13 7.49
N ARG A 82 6.42 5.32 6.71
CA ARG A 82 5.04 5.62 6.32
C ARG A 82 4.08 5.58 7.50
N CYS A 83 4.14 4.56 8.37
CA CYS A 83 3.32 4.51 9.59
C CYS A 83 3.56 5.75 10.46
N THR A 84 4.81 6.18 10.61
CA THR A 84 5.16 7.40 11.35
C THR A 84 4.52 8.65 10.73
N ALA A 85 4.57 8.79 9.41
CA ALA A 85 3.93 9.91 8.71
C ALA A 85 2.40 9.87 8.87
N SER A 86 1.76 8.73 8.60
CA SER A 86 0.31 8.57 8.75
C SER A 86 -0.16 8.80 10.19
N ALA A 87 0.61 8.39 11.20
CA ALA A 87 0.29 8.66 12.60
C ALA A 87 0.37 10.16 12.92
N ARG A 88 1.38 10.88 12.40
CA ARG A 88 1.47 12.35 12.56
C ARG A 88 0.29 13.06 11.91
N ASP A 89 -0.09 12.65 10.71
CA ASP A 89 -1.23 13.21 9.98
C ASP A 89 -2.54 12.93 10.71
N ALA A 90 -2.75 11.69 11.17
CA ALA A 90 -3.93 11.30 11.95
C ALA A 90 -4.05 12.06 13.27
N ASN A 91 -2.92 12.37 13.91
CA ASN A 91 -2.86 13.13 15.15
C ASN A 91 -3.11 14.63 14.92
N THR A 92 -2.98 15.10 13.68
CA THR A 92 -3.25 16.51 13.34
C THR A 92 -4.77 16.76 13.35
N CYS A 93 -5.19 17.82 14.05
CA CYS A 93 -6.60 18.19 14.18
C CYS A 93 -7.50 17.03 14.69
N CYS A 94 -6.97 16.14 15.54
CA CYS A 94 -7.77 15.10 16.20
C CYS A 94 -8.41 15.59 17.53
N GLY A 95 -8.08 16.80 17.98
CA GLY A 95 -8.57 17.32 19.27
C GLY A 95 -8.13 16.49 20.47
N LEU A 96 -7.00 15.76 20.35
CA LEU A 96 -6.52 14.78 21.32
C LEU A 96 -7.49 13.61 21.58
N SER A 97 -8.49 13.40 20.72
CA SER A 97 -9.33 12.19 20.76
C SER A 97 -8.55 10.99 20.21
N TYR A 98 -8.33 10.00 21.08
CA TYR A 98 -7.69 8.74 20.69
C TYR A 98 -8.51 8.00 19.63
N ASP A 99 -9.83 7.98 19.74
CA ASP A 99 -10.69 7.28 18.77
C ASP A 99 -10.65 7.92 17.39
N LEU A 100 -10.61 9.25 17.34
CA LEU A 100 -10.49 9.97 16.08
C LEU A 100 -9.11 9.74 15.45
N PHE A 101 -8.04 9.76 16.26
CA PHE A 101 -6.69 9.40 15.82
C PHE A 101 -6.65 7.98 15.26
N MET A 102 -7.07 6.99 16.06
CA MET A 102 -7.04 5.57 15.72
C MET A 102 -7.84 5.29 14.45
N ARG A 103 -9.02 5.89 14.30
CA ARG A 103 -9.86 5.74 13.11
C ARG A 103 -9.17 6.25 11.86
N ARG A 104 -8.58 7.46 11.91
CA ARG A 104 -7.88 8.09 10.78
C ARG A 104 -6.63 7.31 10.40
N PHE A 105 -5.83 6.94 11.40
CA PHE A 105 -4.62 6.16 11.18
C PHE A 105 -4.94 4.79 10.58
N SER A 106 -5.91 4.07 11.16
CA SER A 106 -6.30 2.74 10.68
C SER A 106 -6.85 2.79 9.26
N ALA A 107 -7.66 3.79 8.92
CA ALA A 107 -8.15 3.97 7.55
C ALA A 107 -7.00 4.22 6.54
N ALA A 108 -5.99 5.00 6.90
CA ALA A 108 -4.82 5.23 6.04
C ALA A 108 -3.96 3.97 5.86
N VAL A 109 -3.87 3.13 6.89
CA VAL A 109 -3.23 1.81 6.80
C VAL A 109 -4.05 0.89 5.89
N ASP A 110 -5.36 0.78 6.09
CA ASP A 110 -6.26 -0.04 5.25
C ASP A 110 -6.14 0.33 3.77
N GLU A 111 -6.20 1.63 3.47
CA GLU A 111 -6.05 2.14 2.10
C GLU A 111 -4.72 1.69 1.50
N THR A 112 -3.64 1.75 2.28
CA THR A 112 -2.33 1.29 1.82
C THR A 112 -2.30 -0.22 1.58
N LEU A 113 -2.88 -1.01 2.48
CA LEU A 113 -2.89 -2.47 2.38
C LEU A 113 -3.59 -2.93 1.09
N THR A 114 -4.58 -2.18 0.59
CA THR A 114 -5.26 -2.51 -0.69
C THR A 114 -4.31 -2.55 -1.89
N GLY A 115 -3.24 -1.73 -1.86
CA GLY A 115 -2.21 -1.70 -2.90
C GLY A 115 -1.03 -2.64 -2.64
N MET A 116 -1.00 -3.31 -1.48
CA MET A 116 0.05 -4.24 -1.10
C MET A 116 -0.34 -5.68 -1.44
N SER A 117 0.68 -6.50 -1.70
CA SER A 117 0.52 -7.95 -1.76
C SER A 117 -0.07 -8.47 -0.45
N SER A 118 -1.08 -9.36 -0.55
CA SER A 118 -1.68 -10.01 0.62
C SER A 118 -0.67 -10.84 1.41
N ALA A 119 0.40 -11.32 0.76
CA ALA A 119 1.50 -12.01 1.44
C ALA A 119 2.20 -11.13 2.48
N LEU A 120 2.13 -9.80 2.33
CA LEU A 120 2.77 -8.83 3.23
C LEU A 120 1.85 -8.30 4.32
N HIS A 121 0.53 -8.55 4.22
CA HIS A 121 -0.46 -7.90 5.09
C HIS A 121 -0.24 -8.22 6.57
N ALA A 122 0.01 -9.49 6.92
CA ALA A 122 0.20 -9.88 8.31
C ALA A 122 1.36 -9.11 8.96
N GLN A 123 2.53 -9.11 8.30
CA GLN A 123 3.70 -8.39 8.79
C GLN A 123 3.49 -6.86 8.84
N ALA A 124 2.81 -6.31 7.83
CA ALA A 124 2.51 -4.88 7.77
C ALA A 124 1.57 -4.45 8.90
N ILE A 125 0.54 -5.26 9.19
CA ILE A 125 -0.41 -5.05 10.29
C ILE A 125 0.30 -5.12 11.63
N ASP A 126 1.18 -6.10 11.84
CA ASP A 126 1.90 -6.23 13.10
C ASP A 126 2.77 -5.00 13.40
N ILE A 127 3.45 -4.45 12.38
CA ILE A 127 4.17 -3.19 12.52
C ILE A 127 3.22 -2.01 12.76
N ALA A 128 2.09 -1.94 12.05
CA ALA A 128 1.14 -0.85 12.18
C ALA A 128 0.46 -0.81 13.56
N ARG A 129 0.28 -1.97 14.22
CA ARG A 129 -0.24 -2.07 15.59
C ARG A 129 0.62 -1.33 16.61
N GLU A 130 1.94 -1.23 16.38
CA GLU A 130 2.84 -0.45 17.23
C GLU A 130 2.47 1.07 17.25
N TYR A 131 1.70 1.53 16.28
CA TYR A 131 1.25 2.92 16.14
C TYR A 131 -0.24 3.12 16.48
N GLY A 132 -0.96 2.07 16.89
CA GLY A 132 -2.38 2.13 17.23
C GLY A 132 -3.33 1.76 16.08
N TYR A 133 -2.89 0.92 15.14
CA TYR A 133 -3.79 0.33 14.15
C TYR A 133 -4.80 -0.62 14.80
N GLU A 134 -6.07 -0.48 14.43
CA GLU A 134 -7.13 -1.42 14.80
C GLU A 134 -7.93 -1.91 13.57
N PRO A 135 -8.25 -3.22 13.49
CA PRO A 135 -9.09 -3.76 12.44
C PRO A 135 -10.45 -3.08 12.37
N GLN A 136 -11.06 -3.05 11.18
CA GLN A 136 -12.37 -2.44 10.97
C GLN A 136 -13.44 -2.95 11.93
N SER A 137 -13.48 -4.26 12.21
CA SER A 137 -14.46 -4.86 13.11
C SER A 137 -14.41 -4.29 14.54
N VAL A 138 -13.19 -4.08 15.08
CA VAL A 138 -12.99 -3.49 16.41
C VAL A 138 -13.46 -2.04 16.43
N ARG A 139 -13.19 -1.31 15.35
CA ARG A 139 -13.60 0.10 15.21
C ARG A 139 -15.12 0.26 15.10
N GLU A 140 -15.79 -0.67 14.42
CA GLU A 140 -17.25 -0.70 14.28
C GLU A 140 -17.93 -1.05 15.61
N GLU A 141 -17.39 -2.01 16.37
CA GLU A 141 -17.87 -2.34 17.71
C GLU A 141 -17.75 -1.14 18.66
N ALA A 142 -16.60 -0.48 18.67
CA ALA A 142 -16.38 0.73 19.48
C ALA A 142 -17.37 1.84 19.10
N ARG A 143 -17.65 2.02 17.80
CA ARG A 143 -18.64 2.99 17.32
C ARG A 143 -20.05 2.66 17.82
N HIS A 144 -20.46 1.40 17.74
CA HIS A 144 -21.78 0.97 18.22
C HIS A 144 -21.93 1.24 19.72
N TRP A 145 -20.92 0.88 20.50
CA TRP A 145 -20.89 1.15 21.94
C TRP A 145 -21.00 2.66 22.24
N HIS A 146 -20.31 3.52 21.48
CA HIS A 146 -20.43 4.98 21.62
C HIS A 146 -21.84 5.48 21.37
N GLU A 147 -22.48 4.99 20.29
CA GLU A 147 -23.83 5.38 19.91
C GLU A 147 -24.85 5.00 21.00
N GLU A 148 -24.69 3.81 21.62
CA GLU A 148 -25.54 3.34 22.72
C GLU A 148 -25.26 4.01 24.06
N SER A 149 -24.03 4.48 24.29
CA SER A 149 -23.56 4.96 25.60
C SER A 149 -23.56 6.48 25.75
N GLY A 150 -24.19 7.22 24.83
CA GLY A 150 -24.29 8.69 24.91
C GLY A 150 -23.04 9.44 24.40
N TYR A 151 -22.13 8.76 23.72
CA TYR A 151 -20.97 9.37 23.08
C TYR A 151 -21.25 9.64 21.60
N CYS A 152 -20.49 10.56 21.00
CA CYS A 152 -20.46 10.75 19.56
C CYS A 152 -19.50 9.75 18.91
N ALA A 153 -19.52 9.66 17.57
CA ALA A 153 -18.59 8.81 16.82
C ALA A 153 -17.10 9.22 16.94
N HIS A 154 -16.79 10.29 17.69
CA HIS A 154 -15.44 10.73 18.04
C HIS A 154 -15.02 10.33 19.47
N GLY A 155 -15.83 9.54 20.18
CA GLY A 155 -15.52 9.10 21.54
C GLY A 155 -15.71 10.18 22.61
N ILE A 156 -16.40 11.27 22.29
CA ILE A 156 -16.65 12.38 23.21
C ILE A 156 -18.13 12.37 23.57
N GLU A 157 -18.45 12.59 24.84
CA GLU A 157 -19.83 12.69 25.31
C GLU A 157 -20.61 13.72 24.48
N ARG A 158 -21.85 13.37 24.11
CA ARG A 158 -22.70 14.26 23.31
C ARG A 158 -22.92 15.59 24.04
N GLY A 159 -22.86 16.70 23.31
CA GLY A 159 -22.94 18.05 23.85
C GLY A 159 -21.58 18.66 24.25
N TYR A 160 -20.53 17.84 24.42
CA TYR A 160 -19.18 18.31 24.76
C TYR A 160 -18.20 18.24 23.61
N CYS A 161 -18.61 17.69 22.47
CA CYS A 161 -17.74 17.54 21.31
C CYS A 161 -17.52 18.90 20.64
N PRO A 162 -16.27 19.36 20.44
CA PRO A 162 -15.97 20.64 19.78
C PRO A 162 -16.40 20.67 18.30
N ALA A 163 -16.70 19.51 17.72
CA ALA A 163 -17.29 19.40 16.38
C ALA A 163 -18.83 19.59 16.37
N GLY A 164 -19.46 19.90 17.51
CA GLY A 164 -20.91 20.11 17.61
C GLY A 164 -21.74 18.82 17.65
N CYS A 165 -21.14 17.69 18.00
CA CYS A 165 -21.90 16.44 18.10
C CYS A 165 -22.80 16.45 19.36
N GLY A 166 -24.12 16.44 19.16
CA GLY A 166 -25.10 16.45 20.26
C GLY A 166 -25.88 17.76 20.40
N SER A 167 -25.67 18.73 19.51
CA SER A 167 -26.56 19.89 19.36
C SER A 167 -27.84 19.47 18.62
N GLY A 168 -28.80 18.86 19.33
CA GLY A 168 -30.19 18.77 18.86
C GLY A 168 -30.86 20.16 18.93
N PRO A 169 -31.98 20.39 18.23
CA PRO A 169 -32.64 21.69 18.15
C PRO A 169 -33.42 21.97 19.43
N ASP A 170 -32.72 22.24 20.53
CA ASP A 170 -33.32 22.63 21.81
C ASP A 170 -32.74 23.98 22.27
N ASP A 171 -32.88 24.99 21.40
CA ASP A 171 -32.83 26.43 21.71
C ASP A 171 -34.17 27.08 21.29
#